data_AF-A0A2N3AS70-F1
#
_entry.id   AF-A0A2N3AS70-F1
#
_cell.length_a   1.000
_cell.length_b   1.000
_cell.length_c   1.000
_cell.angle_alpha   90.00
_cell.angle_beta   90.00
_cell.angle_gamma   90.00
#
_symmetry.space_group_name_H-M   'P 1'
#
loop_
_entity.id
_entity.type
_entity.pdbx_description
1 polymer ?
#
loop_
_entity_poly.entity_id
_entity_poly.type
_entity_poly.pdbx_seq_one_letter_code
_entity_poly.pdbx_strand_id
1 'polypeptide(L)'
;YIHVRDARAGRSQSVLLSIDEARANFYDAFLSDKPAPPDQPGVHVFDDWSLEHLRTFIDWTPFFRAWELHGNYPAILTDDVVGETATQLFSDANTMLDQIIAEKWLTARGVAGLWPCARDGDDVTIHLADTEEHVRLPFLRQQVKKSRDRANMCLADFIDPNGDWIGGFAVGIHGIEPHSARFQADKDDYSDILLKALADRFAEAFAEALHQHVRTTLWGYAPGEQLTCEALIKEQYRGIRPAPGYPACPDHSLKPILFDLLDAPTNAGLTLTESFAMWPTAAVSGFYFGHPESQYFGVARVGRDQVEDYAARRGVDLATVERWLRPNLD
;
A
#
# COMPACT_ATOMS: atom_id res chain seq x y z
N TYR A 1 -16.50 -11.16 25.70
CA TYR A 1 -15.89 -12.23 24.88
C TYR A 1 -16.92 -13.20 24.32
N ILE A 2 -17.70 -13.90 25.17
CA ILE A 2 -18.74 -14.87 24.73
C ILE A 2 -19.81 -14.21 23.82
N HIS A 3 -20.36 -13.06 24.21
CA HIS A 3 -21.32 -12.31 23.39
C HIS A 3 -20.81 -11.93 21.98
N VAL A 4 -19.52 -11.61 21.83
CA VAL A 4 -18.93 -11.25 20.53
C VAL A 4 -18.71 -12.51 19.68
N ARG A 5 -18.36 -13.63 20.31
CA ARG A 5 -18.25 -14.94 19.65
C ARG A 5 -19.62 -15.41 19.15
N ASP A 6 -20.66 -15.28 19.97
CA ASP A 6 -22.01 -15.72 19.62
C ASP A 6 -22.65 -14.78 18.57
N ALA A 7 -22.36 -13.48 18.61
CA ALA A 7 -22.75 -12.53 17.56
C ALA A 7 -22.02 -12.77 16.22
N ARG A 8 -20.77 -13.27 16.24
CA ARG A 8 -20.04 -13.70 15.03
C ARG A 8 -20.56 -15.04 14.51
N ALA A 9 -20.95 -15.97 15.39
CA ALA A 9 -21.53 -17.26 15.04
C ALA A 9 -22.96 -17.14 14.46
N GLY A 10 -23.70 -16.07 14.79
CA GLY A 10 -25.04 -15.80 14.29
C GLY A 10 -25.12 -15.06 12.94
N ARG A 11 -23.99 -14.62 12.36
CA ARG A 11 -23.97 -14.11 10.98
C ARG A 11 -23.99 -15.30 10.03
N SER A 12 -25.01 -15.38 9.18
CA SER A 12 -25.00 -16.34 8.07
C SER A 12 -23.70 -16.18 7.30
N GLN A 13 -22.91 -17.25 7.19
CA GLN A 13 -21.70 -17.24 6.37
C GLN A 13 -22.07 -16.77 4.96
N SER A 14 -21.21 -15.92 4.40
CA SER A 14 -21.38 -15.43 3.04
C SER A 14 -21.37 -16.64 2.12
N VAL A 15 -22.37 -16.80 1.25
CA VAL A 15 -22.34 -17.89 0.26
C VAL A 15 -21.14 -17.65 -0.65
N LEU A 16 -20.19 -18.57 -0.65
CA LEU A 16 -19.03 -18.53 -1.54
C LEU A 16 -19.36 -19.24 -2.85
N LEU A 17 -18.93 -18.65 -3.96
CA LEU A 17 -18.86 -19.29 -5.26
C LEU A 17 -17.61 -20.18 -5.31
N SER A 18 -17.66 -21.24 -6.13
CA SER A 18 -16.44 -21.92 -6.52
C SER A 18 -15.48 -20.95 -7.23
N ILE A 19 -14.19 -21.24 -7.23
CA ILE A 19 -13.19 -20.40 -7.88
C ILE A 19 -13.47 -20.25 -9.38
N ASP A 20 -13.96 -21.29 -10.04
CA ASP A 20 -14.32 -21.24 -11.47
C ASP A 20 -15.53 -20.35 -11.73
N GLU A 21 -16.58 -20.43 -10.89
CA GLU A 21 -17.73 -19.52 -10.98
C GLU A 21 -17.32 -18.07 -10.70
N ALA A 22 -16.43 -17.83 -9.73
CA ALA A 22 -15.92 -16.50 -9.44
C ALA A 22 -15.08 -15.94 -10.60
N ARG A 23 -14.22 -16.77 -11.23
CA ARG A 23 -13.44 -16.42 -12.42
C ARG A 23 -14.33 -16.15 -13.63
N ALA A 24 -15.45 -16.87 -13.79
CA ALA A 24 -16.43 -16.61 -14.83
C ALA A 24 -17.17 -15.27 -14.64
N ASN A 25 -17.26 -14.78 -13.39
CA ASN A 25 -17.84 -13.47 -13.03
C ASN A 25 -16.75 -12.41 -12.78
N PHE A 26 -15.64 -12.44 -13.52
CA PHE A 26 -14.54 -11.46 -13.40
C PHE A 26 -14.97 -10.03 -13.75
N TYR A 27 -14.18 -9.05 -13.34
CA TYR A 27 -14.41 -7.67 -13.76
C TYR A 27 -13.88 -7.46 -15.19
N ASP A 28 -14.79 -7.26 -16.13
CA ASP A 28 -14.45 -7.04 -17.55
C ASP A 28 -14.09 -5.57 -17.79
N ALA A 29 -12.87 -5.19 -17.39
CA ALA A 29 -12.34 -3.85 -17.59
C ALA A 29 -12.20 -3.54 -19.09
N PHE A 30 -12.40 -2.29 -19.49
CA PHE A 30 -12.19 -1.88 -20.87
C PHE A 30 -10.69 -1.69 -21.17
N LEU A 31 -9.98 -2.82 -21.36
CA LEU A 31 -8.51 -2.89 -21.47
C LEU A 31 -7.88 -2.03 -22.56
N SER A 32 -8.66 -1.57 -23.54
CA SER A 32 -8.19 -0.60 -24.54
C SER A 32 -7.84 0.77 -23.94
N ASP A 33 -8.35 1.09 -22.74
CA ASP A 33 -8.06 2.31 -22.00
C ASP A 33 -6.82 2.21 -21.11
N LYS A 34 -6.11 1.07 -21.12
CA LYS A 34 -4.85 0.91 -20.37
C LYS A 34 -3.83 2.00 -20.76
N PRO A 35 -2.92 2.39 -19.85
CA PRO A 35 -1.87 3.35 -20.17
C PRO A 35 -0.99 2.89 -21.34
N ALA A 36 -0.40 3.85 -22.03
CA ALA A 36 0.75 3.57 -22.88
C ALA A 36 1.92 3.03 -22.02
N PRO A 37 2.94 2.41 -22.65
CA PRO A 37 4.20 2.10 -21.97
C PRO A 37 4.74 3.30 -21.20
N PRO A 38 5.34 3.10 -20.01
CA PRO A 38 6.02 4.13 -19.26
C PRO A 38 7.01 4.94 -20.10
N ASP A 39 7.04 6.25 -19.87
CA ASP A 39 8.08 7.11 -20.43
C ASP A 39 9.48 6.69 -19.97
N GLN A 40 9.58 6.16 -18.75
CA GLN A 40 10.82 5.75 -18.11
C GLN A 40 10.68 4.36 -17.45
N PRO A 41 10.77 3.27 -18.22
CA PRO A 41 10.73 1.90 -17.68
C PRO A 41 11.98 1.59 -16.85
N GLY A 42 11.91 0.53 -16.04
CA GLY A 42 13.02 0.09 -15.19
C GLY A 42 12.96 0.65 -13.77
N VAL A 43 14.08 0.53 -13.04
CA VAL A 43 14.20 0.87 -11.61
C VAL A 43 14.78 2.28 -11.44
N HIS A 44 14.15 3.06 -10.55
CA HIS A 44 14.46 4.45 -10.23
C HIS A 44 14.68 4.59 -8.72
N VAL A 45 15.85 5.08 -8.33
CA VAL A 45 16.29 5.17 -6.93
C VAL A 45 16.30 6.63 -6.45
N PHE A 46 15.82 6.85 -5.24
CA PHE A 46 15.73 8.16 -4.60
C PHE A 46 16.35 8.08 -3.20
N ASP A 47 17.60 8.50 -3.07
CA ASP A 47 18.37 8.33 -1.83
C ASP A 47 18.21 9.45 -0.79
N ASP A 48 17.61 10.59 -1.16
CA ASP A 48 17.41 11.74 -0.27
C ASP A 48 16.25 12.61 -0.76
N TRP A 49 15.02 12.11 -0.64
CA TRP A 49 13.84 12.87 -1.02
C TRP A 49 13.55 13.97 0.02
N SER A 50 13.32 15.20 -0.45
CA SER A 50 13.13 16.37 0.43
C SER A 50 11.96 16.18 1.41
N LEU A 51 12.27 16.26 2.71
CA LEU A 51 11.26 16.22 3.77
C LEU A 51 10.35 17.47 3.74
N GLU A 52 10.87 18.63 3.30
CA GLU A 52 10.07 19.83 3.07
C GLU A 52 8.99 19.58 2.02
N HIS A 53 9.35 18.89 0.94
CA HIS A 53 8.38 18.48 -0.07
C HIS A 53 7.35 17.50 0.51
N LEU A 54 7.80 16.45 1.22
CA LEU A 54 6.90 15.46 1.82
C LEU A 54 5.93 16.07 2.84
N ARG A 55 6.35 17.11 3.59
CA ARG A 55 5.45 17.81 4.53
C ARG A 55 4.17 18.32 3.87
N THR A 56 4.21 18.63 2.57
CA THR A 56 3.04 19.12 1.81
C THR A 56 2.04 18.02 1.45
N PHE A 57 2.42 16.74 1.57
CA PHE A 57 1.61 15.56 1.28
C PHE A 57 1.05 14.86 2.53
N ILE A 58 1.34 15.37 3.74
CA ILE A 58 0.90 14.74 4.98
C ILE A 58 -0.63 14.80 5.11
N ASP A 59 -1.27 13.63 5.17
CA ASP A 59 -2.59 13.49 5.77
C ASP A 59 -2.46 13.46 7.30
N TRP A 60 -2.93 14.54 7.92
CA TRP A 60 -2.93 14.73 9.37
C TRP A 60 -4.05 13.98 10.07
N THR A 61 -5.06 13.48 9.35
CA THR A 61 -6.20 12.79 9.98
C THR A 61 -5.76 11.53 10.73
N PRO A 62 -4.94 10.62 10.16
CA PRO A 62 -4.46 9.47 10.91
C PRO A 62 -3.46 9.85 12.02
N PHE A 63 -2.74 10.97 11.90
CA PHE A 63 -1.91 11.49 12.99
C PHE A 63 -2.76 11.76 14.24
N PHE A 64 -3.85 12.52 14.11
CA PHE A 64 -4.74 12.76 15.26
C PHE A 64 -5.37 11.48 15.82
N ARG A 65 -5.76 10.54 14.94
CA ARG A 65 -6.30 9.24 15.37
C ARG A 65 -5.30 8.41 16.17
N ALA A 66 -4.00 8.47 15.82
CA ALA A 66 -2.95 7.80 16.57
C ALA A 66 -2.80 8.37 18.00
N TRP A 67 -3.20 9.62 18.21
CA TRP A 67 -3.30 10.29 19.51
C TRP A 67 -4.71 10.21 20.13
N GLU A 68 -5.55 9.29 19.67
CA GLU A 68 -6.93 9.06 20.13
C GLU A 68 -7.87 10.27 19.96
N LEU A 69 -7.49 11.25 19.14
CA LEU A 69 -8.31 12.41 18.79
C LEU A 69 -9.15 12.10 17.55
N HIS A 70 -10.46 11.96 17.76
CA HIS A 70 -11.40 11.54 16.74
C HIS A 70 -11.97 12.75 15.99
N GLY A 71 -11.58 12.89 14.73
CA GLY A 71 -12.04 13.95 13.83
C GLY A 71 -11.23 13.93 12.54
N ASN A 72 -11.66 14.71 11.54
CA ASN A 72 -10.90 14.88 10.31
C ASN A 72 -10.18 16.22 10.33
N TYR A 73 -8.92 16.25 9.88
CA TYR A 73 -8.21 17.50 9.66
C TYR A 73 -8.77 18.21 8.40
N PRO A 74 -8.88 19.56 8.39
CA PRO A 74 -8.55 20.51 9.46
C PRO A 74 -9.68 20.76 10.47
N ALA A 75 -10.89 20.21 10.24
CA ALA A 75 -12.07 20.49 11.08
C ALA A 75 -11.88 20.17 12.57
N ILE A 76 -11.07 19.17 12.90
CA ILE A 76 -10.76 18.79 14.29
C ILE A 76 -10.11 19.93 15.10
N LEU A 77 -9.42 20.87 14.45
CA LEU A 77 -8.74 21.99 15.13
C LEU A 77 -9.72 22.98 15.76
N THR A 78 -10.93 23.07 15.21
CA THR A 78 -12.00 23.97 15.69
C THR A 78 -13.12 23.21 16.38
N ASP A 79 -12.89 21.95 16.78
CA ASP A 79 -13.87 21.15 17.51
C ASP A 79 -14.12 21.71 18.92
N ASP A 80 -15.39 21.76 19.34
CA ASP A 80 -15.79 22.36 20.62
C ASP A 80 -15.27 21.59 21.84
N VAL A 81 -14.93 20.31 21.70
CA VAL A 81 -14.51 19.43 22.80
C VAL A 81 -13.01 19.18 22.76
N VAL A 82 -12.45 18.88 21.59
CA VAL A 82 -11.04 18.47 21.45
C VAL A 82 -10.16 19.48 20.70
N GLY A 83 -10.72 20.58 20.20
CA GLY A 83 -10.01 21.52 19.31
C GLY A 83 -8.80 22.19 19.95
N GLU A 84 -8.85 22.54 21.23
CA GLU A 84 -7.72 23.12 21.96
C GLU A 84 -6.53 22.13 22.00
N THR A 85 -6.78 20.90 22.45
CA THR A 85 -5.76 19.84 22.51
C THR A 85 -5.22 19.49 21.12
N ALA A 86 -6.10 19.38 20.12
CA ALA A 86 -5.70 19.10 18.74
C ALA A 86 -4.82 20.21 18.17
N THR A 87 -5.15 21.47 18.45
CA THR A 87 -4.36 22.63 18.02
C THR A 87 -2.98 22.65 18.68
N GLN A 88 -2.90 22.37 19.98
CA GLN A 88 -1.61 22.30 20.67
C GLN A 88 -0.73 21.17 20.13
N LEU A 89 -1.29 19.95 20.00
CA LEU A 89 -0.57 18.82 19.43
C LEU A 89 -0.09 19.09 18.00
N PHE A 90 -0.92 19.74 17.18
CA PHE A 90 -0.53 20.14 15.83
C PHE A 90 0.60 21.17 15.83
N SER A 91 0.59 22.12 16.75
CA SER A 91 1.67 23.11 16.91
C SER A 91 2.99 22.43 17.30
N ASP A 92 2.95 21.51 18.26
CA ASP A 92 4.13 20.76 18.71
C ASP A 92 4.68 19.89 17.56
N ALA A 93 3.80 19.21 16.82
CA ALA A 93 4.14 18.42 15.65
C ALA A 93 4.85 19.27 14.58
N ASN A 94 4.32 20.45 14.27
CA ASN A 94 4.94 21.35 13.29
C ASN A 94 6.29 21.90 13.79
N THR A 95 6.42 22.20 15.08
CA THR A 95 7.68 22.64 15.67
C THR A 95 8.75 21.54 15.58
N MET A 96 8.38 20.30 15.88
CA MET A 96 9.30 19.16 15.75
C MET A 96 9.62 18.87 14.27
N LEU A 97 8.66 19.01 13.35
CA LEU A 97 8.92 18.91 11.91
C LEU A 97 9.95 19.94 11.44
N ASP A 98 9.81 21.20 11.87
CA ASP A 98 10.78 22.26 11.54
C ASP A 98 12.19 21.88 12.02
N GLN A 99 12.29 21.30 13.22
CA GLN A 99 13.56 20.83 13.78
C GLN A 99 14.13 19.63 13.02
N ILE A 100 13.31 18.59 12.78
CA ILE A 100 13.70 17.39 12.02
C ILE A 100 14.31 17.77 10.67
N ILE A 101 13.68 18.72 9.99
CA ILE A 101 14.08 19.20 8.67
C ILE A 101 15.36 20.04 8.77
N ALA A 102 15.37 21.08 9.62
CA ALA A 102 16.49 22.01 9.72
C ALA A 102 17.78 21.33 10.18
N GLU A 103 17.67 20.37 11.10
CA GLU A 103 18.80 19.63 11.66
C GLU A 103 19.07 18.30 10.92
N LYS A 104 18.28 17.96 9.89
CA LYS A 104 18.41 16.73 9.09
C LYS A 104 18.42 15.45 9.93
N TRP A 105 17.47 15.33 10.84
CA TRP A 105 17.36 14.15 11.72
C TRP A 105 17.01 12.88 10.95
N LEU A 106 16.21 13.01 9.91
CA LEU A 106 15.67 11.88 9.15
C LEU A 106 16.05 11.98 7.68
N THR A 107 16.10 10.84 7.00
CA THR A 107 16.33 10.75 5.55
C THR A 107 15.25 9.89 4.91
N ALA A 108 14.59 10.43 3.87
CA ALA A 108 13.59 9.69 3.11
C ALA A 108 14.25 9.00 1.91
N ARG A 109 14.27 7.67 1.91
CA ARG A 109 14.82 6.84 0.82
C ARG A 109 13.71 6.03 0.17
N GLY A 110 13.73 5.93 -1.15
CA GLY A 110 12.69 5.25 -1.89
C GLY A 110 13.17 4.69 -3.21
N VAL A 111 12.45 3.71 -3.72
CA VAL A 111 12.68 3.10 -5.02
C VAL A 111 11.34 2.84 -5.71
N ALA A 112 11.28 3.08 -7.01
CA ALA A 112 10.15 2.73 -7.86
C ALA A 112 10.65 1.90 -9.06
N GLY A 113 9.86 0.92 -9.50
CA GLY A 113 10.15 0.11 -10.67
C GLY A 113 8.93 0.01 -11.57
N LEU A 114 9.14 -0.03 -12.88
CA LEU A 114 8.09 -0.18 -13.90
C LEU A 114 8.51 -1.25 -14.90
N TRP A 115 7.70 -2.30 -15.05
CA TRP A 115 8.03 -3.47 -15.85
C TRP A 115 6.89 -3.88 -16.78
N PRO A 116 7.20 -4.41 -17.98
CA PRO A 116 6.19 -4.98 -18.84
C PRO A 116 5.62 -6.24 -18.18
N CYS A 117 4.33 -6.44 -18.33
CA CYS A 117 3.64 -7.57 -17.75
C CYS A 117 2.49 -8.07 -18.63
N ALA A 118 1.93 -9.21 -18.28
CA ALA A 118 0.67 -9.70 -18.85
C ALA A 118 -0.12 -10.46 -17.79
N ARG A 119 -1.44 -10.42 -17.91
CA ARG A 119 -2.34 -11.21 -17.08
C ARG A 119 -2.31 -12.69 -17.48
N ASP A 120 -2.19 -13.57 -16.50
CA ASP A 120 -2.34 -15.03 -16.63
C ASP A 120 -3.32 -15.54 -15.57
N GLY A 121 -4.60 -15.67 -15.94
CA GLY A 121 -5.67 -16.00 -15.01
C GLY A 121 -5.82 -14.95 -13.90
N ASP A 122 -5.59 -15.35 -12.65
CA ASP A 122 -5.62 -14.47 -11.46
C ASP A 122 -4.23 -13.91 -11.11
N ASP A 123 -3.23 -14.12 -11.97
CA ASP A 123 -1.85 -13.68 -11.77
C ASP A 123 -1.46 -12.57 -12.73
N VAL A 124 -0.45 -11.81 -12.34
CA VAL A 124 0.29 -10.92 -13.25
C VAL A 124 1.68 -11.49 -13.43
N THR A 125 2.08 -11.74 -14.67
CA THR A 125 3.44 -12.17 -15.02
C THR A 125 4.23 -10.96 -15.46
N ILE A 126 5.27 -10.61 -14.71
CA ILE A 126 6.23 -9.56 -15.05
C ILE A 126 7.33 -10.16 -15.93
N HIS A 127 7.66 -9.47 -17.01
CA HIS A 127 8.71 -9.87 -17.94
C HIS A 127 9.96 -9.02 -17.70
N LEU A 128 11.05 -9.64 -17.23
CA LEU A 128 12.32 -8.96 -17.02
C LEU A 128 13.13 -9.03 -18.32
N ALA A 129 13.08 -7.96 -19.10
CA ALA A 129 13.66 -7.91 -20.45
C ALA A 129 15.17 -8.22 -20.48
N ASP A 130 15.89 -7.87 -19.41
CA ASP A 130 17.35 -8.04 -19.33
C ASP A 130 17.80 -9.47 -19.02
N THR A 131 16.93 -10.30 -18.41
CA THR A 131 17.29 -11.65 -17.93
C THR A 131 16.52 -12.78 -18.63
N GLU A 132 15.58 -12.47 -19.52
CA GLU A 132 14.59 -13.43 -20.08
C GLU A 132 13.81 -14.19 -18.97
N GLU A 133 13.79 -13.65 -17.75
CA GLU A 133 13.09 -14.25 -16.62
C GLU A 133 11.66 -13.70 -16.50
N HIS A 134 10.81 -14.48 -15.84
CA HIS A 134 9.45 -14.10 -15.54
C HIS A 134 9.20 -14.19 -14.04
N VAL A 135 8.65 -13.11 -13.49
CA VAL A 135 8.25 -13.05 -12.08
C VAL A 135 6.74 -13.05 -12.02
N ARG A 136 6.18 -14.07 -11.38
CA ARG A 136 4.74 -14.20 -11.22
C ARG A 136 4.29 -13.53 -9.91
N LEU A 137 3.26 -12.72 -10.00
CA LEU A 137 2.55 -12.11 -8.87
C LEU A 137 1.14 -12.69 -8.76
N PRO A 138 0.92 -13.69 -7.87
CA PRO A 138 -0.39 -14.26 -7.69
C PRO A 138 -1.31 -13.39 -6.85
N PHE A 139 -2.46 -13.04 -7.39
CA PHE A 139 -3.52 -12.33 -6.67
C PHE A 139 -4.68 -13.26 -6.31
N LEU A 140 -5.48 -12.80 -5.34
CA LEU A 140 -6.70 -13.47 -4.90
C LEU A 140 -7.92 -12.80 -5.54
N ARG A 141 -8.91 -13.62 -5.87
CA ARG A 141 -10.21 -13.20 -6.39
C ARG A 141 -11.27 -13.30 -5.30
N GLN A 142 -12.16 -12.31 -5.22
CA GLN A 142 -13.32 -12.39 -4.35
C GLN A 142 -14.15 -13.65 -4.65
N GLN A 143 -14.50 -14.46 -3.65
CA GLN A 143 -15.41 -15.61 -3.84
C GLN A 143 -16.80 -15.42 -3.25
N VAL A 144 -17.01 -14.39 -2.42
CA VAL A 144 -18.34 -14.07 -1.90
C VAL A 144 -19.30 -13.80 -3.04
N LYS A 145 -20.40 -14.57 -3.11
CA LYS A 145 -21.47 -14.38 -4.10
C LYS A 145 -22.00 -12.96 -4.02
N LYS A 146 -21.88 -12.23 -5.12
CA LYS A 146 -22.33 -10.86 -5.20
C LYS A 146 -23.84 -10.79 -5.38
N SER A 147 -24.44 -9.76 -4.80
CA SER A 147 -25.80 -9.34 -5.16
C SER A 147 -25.74 -8.46 -6.40
N ARG A 148 -26.72 -8.64 -7.31
CA ARG A 148 -26.83 -7.95 -8.62
C ARG A 148 -25.68 -8.34 -9.56
N ASP A 149 -25.56 -7.65 -10.69
CA ASP A 149 -24.55 -7.87 -11.74
C ASP A 149 -23.15 -7.32 -11.35
N ARG A 150 -22.76 -7.48 -10.08
CA ARG A 150 -21.43 -7.08 -9.61
C ARG A 150 -20.42 -8.20 -9.82
N ALA A 151 -19.25 -7.85 -10.32
CA ALA A 151 -18.14 -8.76 -10.54
C ALA A 151 -17.50 -9.26 -9.23
N ASN A 152 -16.85 -10.40 -9.34
CA ASN A 152 -15.93 -10.97 -8.36
C ASN A 152 -14.51 -10.49 -8.72
N MET A 153 -14.11 -9.36 -8.11
CA MET A 153 -12.89 -8.65 -8.46
C MET A 153 -11.61 -9.44 -8.13
N CYS A 154 -10.61 -9.33 -8.99
CA CYS A 154 -9.20 -9.66 -8.76
C CYS A 154 -8.33 -8.50 -9.23
N LEU A 155 -7.19 -8.22 -8.59
CA LEU A 155 -6.28 -7.15 -9.03
C LEU A 155 -5.74 -7.39 -10.44
N ALA A 156 -5.54 -8.66 -10.80
CA ALA A 156 -5.13 -9.06 -12.14
C ALA A 156 -6.12 -8.66 -13.24
N ASP A 157 -7.41 -8.42 -12.91
CA ASP A 157 -8.44 -8.03 -13.89
C ASP A 157 -8.12 -6.71 -14.60
N PHE A 158 -7.30 -5.85 -13.97
CA PHE A 158 -6.90 -4.54 -14.48
C PHE A 158 -5.65 -4.56 -15.37
N ILE A 159 -5.14 -5.74 -15.73
CA ILE A 159 -3.97 -5.93 -16.59
C ILE A 159 -4.39 -6.60 -17.90
N ASP A 160 -3.95 -6.06 -19.03
CA ASP A 160 -4.22 -6.67 -20.34
C ASP A 160 -3.41 -7.98 -20.55
N PRO A 161 -4.07 -9.12 -20.86
CA PRO A 161 -3.38 -10.38 -21.14
C PRO A 161 -2.52 -10.36 -22.42
N ASN A 162 -2.72 -9.40 -23.33
CA ASN A 162 -1.92 -9.25 -24.55
C ASN A 162 -0.67 -8.36 -24.35
N GLY A 163 -0.41 -7.93 -23.11
CA GLY A 163 0.75 -7.11 -22.74
C GLY A 163 0.32 -5.75 -22.19
N ASP A 164 0.86 -5.40 -21.04
CA ASP A 164 0.58 -4.19 -20.27
C ASP A 164 1.83 -3.81 -19.45
N TRP A 165 1.67 -2.89 -18.51
CA TRP A 165 2.72 -2.50 -17.55
C TRP A 165 2.19 -2.51 -16.13
N ILE A 166 3.08 -2.84 -15.21
CA ILE A 166 2.83 -2.78 -13.77
C ILE A 166 4.04 -2.13 -13.09
N GLY A 167 3.77 -1.41 -12.00
CA GLY A 167 4.84 -0.84 -11.18
C GLY A 167 4.93 -1.44 -9.79
N GLY A 168 6.01 -1.11 -9.10
CA GLY A 168 6.24 -1.40 -7.69
C GLY A 168 6.99 -0.28 -7.02
N PHE A 169 6.82 -0.12 -5.71
CA PHE A 169 7.60 0.82 -4.92
C PHE A 169 7.88 0.32 -3.51
N ALA A 170 8.94 0.88 -2.92
CA ALA A 170 9.21 0.79 -1.51
C ALA A 170 9.84 2.11 -1.03
N VAL A 171 9.30 2.70 0.04
CA VAL A 171 9.75 3.96 0.63
C VAL A 171 9.95 3.79 2.13
N GLY A 172 10.94 4.48 2.70
CA GLY A 172 11.29 4.39 4.12
C GLY A 172 11.90 5.67 4.66
N ILE A 173 11.64 5.92 5.95
CA ILE A 173 12.22 7.04 6.70
C ILE A 173 13.28 6.49 7.66
N HIS A 174 14.50 6.97 7.51
CA HIS A 174 15.70 6.49 8.21
C HIS A 174 16.21 7.51 9.23
N GLY A 175 16.99 7.06 10.21
CA GLY A 175 17.71 7.94 11.15
C GLY A 175 16.99 8.21 12.47
N ILE A 176 15.87 7.53 12.74
CA ILE A 176 15.05 7.78 13.93
C ILE A 176 15.72 7.34 15.24
N GLU A 177 16.55 6.30 15.20
CA GLU A 177 17.10 5.60 16.35
C GLU A 177 17.88 6.49 17.33
N PRO A 178 18.88 7.31 16.91
CA PRO A 178 19.63 8.16 17.83
C PRO A 178 18.74 9.21 18.53
N HIS A 179 17.73 9.75 17.84
CA HIS A 179 16.83 10.76 18.39
C HIS A 179 15.83 10.14 19.37
N SER A 180 15.28 8.97 19.03
CA SER A 180 14.41 8.19 19.91
C SER A 180 15.15 7.79 21.21
N ALA A 181 16.39 7.28 21.09
CA ALA A 181 17.21 6.93 22.24
C ALA A 181 17.52 8.12 23.15
N ARG A 182 17.75 9.32 22.57
CA ARG A 182 17.94 10.57 23.33
C ARG A 182 16.69 10.92 24.14
N PHE A 183 15.51 10.95 23.51
CA PHE A 183 14.27 11.26 24.22
C PHE A 183 13.97 10.25 25.33
N GLN A 184 14.21 8.96 25.10
CA GLN A 184 14.06 7.93 26.13
C GLN A 184 15.03 8.11 27.32
N ALA A 185 16.29 8.48 27.05
CA ALA A 185 17.27 8.77 28.10
C ALA A 185 16.85 9.98 28.96
N ASP A 186 16.23 10.98 28.32
CA ASP A 186 15.72 12.19 28.97
C ASP A 186 14.33 11.98 29.61
N LYS A 187 13.73 10.78 29.48
CA LYS A 187 12.37 10.43 29.93
C LYS A 187 11.29 11.30 29.29
N ASP A 188 11.52 11.73 28.05
CA ASP A 188 10.59 12.48 27.22
C ASP A 188 9.82 11.53 26.30
N ASP A 189 8.92 10.74 26.91
CA ASP A 189 8.08 9.78 26.18
C ASP A 189 7.18 10.48 25.14
N TYR A 190 6.78 11.73 25.41
CA TYR A 190 5.95 12.53 24.51
C TYR A 190 6.68 12.81 23.20
N SER A 191 7.90 13.35 23.26
CA SER A 191 8.67 13.65 22.06
C SER A 191 9.10 12.39 21.29
N ASP A 192 9.35 11.27 22.00
CA ASP A 192 9.64 9.98 21.36
C ASP A 192 8.43 9.46 20.54
N ILE A 193 7.23 9.50 21.13
CA ILE A 193 5.98 9.12 20.43
C ILE A 193 5.70 10.07 19.27
N LEU A 194 5.89 11.38 19.47
CA LEU A 194 5.68 12.40 18.45
C LEU A 194 6.62 12.20 17.26
N LEU A 195 7.91 11.95 17.50
CA LEU A 195 8.89 11.65 16.46
C LEU A 195 8.49 10.42 15.65
N LYS A 196 8.08 9.33 16.32
CA LYS A 196 7.63 8.09 15.65
C LYS A 196 6.38 8.32 14.81
N ALA A 197 5.41 9.06 15.33
CA ALA A 197 4.20 9.41 14.59
C ALA A 197 4.52 10.28 13.36
N LEU A 198 5.44 11.23 13.47
CA LEU A 198 5.88 12.07 12.35
C LEU A 198 6.66 11.29 11.29
N ALA A 199 7.53 10.36 11.70
CA ALA A 199 8.23 9.49 10.75
C ALA A 199 7.24 8.62 9.94
N ASP A 200 6.22 8.08 10.59
CA ASP A 200 5.14 7.35 9.92
C ASP A 200 4.36 8.25 8.94
N ARG A 201 4.05 9.49 9.33
CA ARG A 201 3.44 10.49 8.43
C ARG A 201 4.31 10.80 7.22
N PHE A 202 5.63 10.90 7.40
CA PHE A 202 6.55 11.09 6.27
C PHE A 202 6.58 9.87 5.34
N ALA A 203 6.52 8.65 5.85
CA ALA A 203 6.49 7.44 5.03
C ALA A 203 5.24 7.38 4.13
N GLU A 204 4.06 7.68 4.68
CA GLU A 204 2.80 7.74 3.93
C GLU A 204 2.79 8.90 2.92
N ALA A 205 3.27 10.08 3.34
CA ALA A 205 3.44 11.23 2.45
C ALA A 205 4.39 10.92 1.28
N PHE A 206 5.44 10.13 1.52
CA PHE A 206 6.36 9.70 0.47
C PHE A 206 5.69 8.72 -0.49
N ALA A 207 4.90 7.77 0.01
CA ALA A 207 4.13 6.88 -0.86
C ALA A 207 3.18 7.67 -1.79
N GLU A 208 2.52 8.72 -1.29
CA GLU A 208 1.66 9.59 -2.09
C GLU A 208 2.46 10.43 -3.11
N ALA A 209 3.54 11.10 -2.68
CA ALA A 209 4.38 11.93 -3.53
C ALA A 209 5.06 11.12 -4.64
N LEU A 210 5.58 9.94 -4.32
CA LEU A 210 6.20 9.04 -5.30
C LEU A 210 5.15 8.50 -6.26
N HIS A 211 3.95 8.16 -5.79
CA HIS A 211 2.87 7.74 -6.68
C HIS A 211 2.51 8.86 -7.66
N GLN A 212 2.35 10.11 -7.19
CA GLN A 212 2.13 11.24 -8.09
C GLN A 212 3.26 11.40 -9.11
N HIS A 213 4.52 11.28 -8.68
CA HIS A 213 5.67 11.34 -9.57
C HIS A 213 5.66 10.23 -10.63
N VAL A 214 5.26 9.00 -10.25
CA VAL A 214 5.07 7.90 -11.20
C VAL A 214 4.00 8.23 -12.23
N ARG A 215 2.81 8.70 -11.80
CA ARG A 215 1.71 9.02 -12.73
C ARG A 215 2.07 10.13 -13.72
N THR A 216 2.78 11.14 -13.25
CA THR A 216 3.06 12.37 -14.01
C THR A 216 4.36 12.33 -14.79
N THR A 217 5.35 11.53 -14.36
CA THR A 217 6.73 11.60 -14.87
C THR A 217 7.34 10.26 -15.27
N LEU A 218 7.31 9.25 -14.39
CA LEU A 218 7.98 7.97 -14.69
C LEU A 218 7.16 7.09 -15.63
N TRP A 219 5.88 6.89 -15.29
CA TRP A 219 4.91 6.24 -16.18
C TRP A 219 4.32 7.27 -17.14
N GLY A 220 4.00 8.47 -16.65
CA GLY A 220 3.65 9.59 -17.53
C GLY A 220 2.27 9.50 -18.17
N TYR A 221 1.36 8.68 -17.63
CA TYR A 221 -0.03 8.59 -18.15
C TYR A 221 -0.93 9.75 -17.72
N ALA A 222 -0.47 10.61 -16.81
CA ALA A 222 -1.19 11.80 -16.34
C ALA A 222 -0.27 13.04 -16.23
N PRO A 223 0.40 13.47 -17.32
CA PRO A 223 1.46 14.50 -17.24
C PRO A 223 0.94 15.90 -16.90
N GLY A 224 -0.36 16.15 -17.06
CA GLY A 224 -1.03 17.42 -16.73
C GLY A 224 -1.76 17.42 -15.39
N GLU A 225 -1.59 16.39 -14.55
CA GLU A 225 -2.27 16.31 -13.25
C GLU A 225 -1.87 17.47 -12.32
N GLN A 226 -2.85 18.18 -11.77
CA GLN A 226 -2.65 19.28 -10.81
C GLN A 226 -3.59 19.13 -9.61
N LEU A 227 -3.55 17.94 -8.98
CA LEU A 227 -4.39 17.65 -7.83
C LEU A 227 -3.85 18.33 -6.56
N THR A 228 -4.78 18.81 -5.73
CA THR A 228 -4.47 19.27 -4.38
C THR A 228 -4.20 18.08 -3.47
N CYS A 229 -3.51 18.29 -2.34
CA CYS A 229 -3.32 17.25 -1.33
C CYS A 229 -4.66 16.64 -0.86
N GLU A 230 -5.72 17.46 -0.71
CA GLU A 230 -7.06 16.96 -0.37
C GLU A 230 -7.63 16.03 -1.46
N ALA A 231 -7.42 16.36 -2.74
CA ALA A 231 -7.85 15.52 -3.84
C ALA A 231 -7.03 14.22 -3.94
N LEU A 232 -5.74 14.26 -3.60
CA LEU A 232 -4.89 13.07 -3.47
C LEU A 232 -5.36 12.15 -2.34
N ILE A 233 -5.67 12.69 -1.17
CA ILE A 233 -6.21 11.93 -0.02
C ILE A 233 -7.56 11.26 -0.39
N LYS A 234 -8.36 11.93 -1.21
CA LYS A 234 -9.62 11.40 -1.76
C LYS A 234 -9.43 10.46 -2.96
N GLU A 235 -8.19 10.15 -3.31
CA GLU A 235 -7.80 9.27 -4.40
C GLU A 235 -8.40 9.69 -5.76
N GLN A 236 -8.52 11.00 -6.02
CA GLN A 236 -9.14 11.55 -7.24
C GLN A 236 -8.21 11.53 -8.46
N TYR A 237 -7.26 10.60 -8.49
CA TYR A 237 -6.36 10.35 -9.60
C TYR A 237 -6.72 9.05 -10.32
N ARG A 238 -6.18 8.89 -11.53
CA ARG A 238 -6.22 7.64 -12.27
C ARG A 238 -5.24 6.64 -11.66
N GLY A 239 -5.65 5.38 -11.55
CA GLY A 239 -4.79 4.28 -11.08
C GLY A 239 -4.82 4.09 -9.56
N ILE A 240 -4.25 2.98 -9.09
CA ILE A 240 -4.17 2.60 -7.67
C ILE A 240 -2.78 2.11 -7.29
N ARG A 241 -2.49 2.10 -5.98
CA ARG A 241 -1.21 1.66 -5.41
C ARG A 241 -1.32 0.55 -4.32
N PRO A 242 -1.99 -0.59 -4.57
CA PRO A 242 -2.27 -1.60 -3.56
C PRO A 242 -1.01 -2.19 -2.91
N ALA A 243 -1.04 -2.25 -1.58
CA ALA A 243 0.06 -2.75 -0.77
C ALA A 243 -0.24 -4.17 -0.22
N PRO A 244 0.73 -5.10 -0.26
CA PRO A 244 0.60 -6.41 0.39
C PRO A 244 0.27 -6.31 1.89
N GLY A 245 -0.84 -6.94 2.29
CA GLY A 245 -1.45 -6.88 3.62
C GLY A 245 -2.75 -6.07 3.69
N TYR A 246 -3.03 -5.23 2.68
CA TYR A 246 -4.29 -4.48 2.60
C TYR A 246 -5.42 -5.35 2.06
N PRO A 247 -6.70 -4.96 2.25
CA PRO A 247 -7.85 -5.78 1.85
C PRO A 247 -7.87 -6.23 0.39
N ALA A 248 -7.32 -5.44 -0.54
CA ALA A 248 -7.24 -5.78 -1.97
C ALA A 248 -6.14 -6.80 -2.30
N CYS A 249 -5.11 -6.88 -1.44
CA CYS A 249 -3.93 -7.71 -1.61
C CYS A 249 -3.49 -8.26 -0.25
N PRO A 250 -4.30 -9.10 0.43
CA PRO A 250 -4.11 -9.41 1.86
C PRO A 250 -2.89 -10.28 2.16
N ASP A 251 -2.29 -10.91 1.15
CA ASP A 251 -1.12 -11.76 1.35
C ASP A 251 0.16 -10.94 1.52
N HIS A 252 0.68 -10.90 2.76
CA HIS A 252 1.94 -10.24 3.09
C HIS A 252 3.16 -10.88 2.43
N SER A 253 3.10 -12.15 2.05
CA SER A 253 4.23 -12.89 1.48
C SER A 253 4.54 -12.51 0.03
N LEU A 254 3.79 -11.57 -0.55
CA LEU A 254 4.15 -10.91 -1.81
C LEU A 254 5.22 -9.83 -1.63
N LYS A 255 5.47 -9.34 -0.40
CA LYS A 255 6.51 -8.33 -0.14
C LYS A 255 7.92 -8.79 -0.52
N PRO A 256 8.37 -10.02 -0.19
CA PRO A 256 9.67 -10.52 -0.64
C PRO A 256 9.85 -10.42 -2.15
N ILE A 257 8.86 -10.83 -2.95
CA ILE A 257 8.91 -10.75 -4.41
C ILE A 257 9.08 -9.29 -4.87
N LEU A 258 8.32 -8.37 -4.28
CA LEU A 258 8.44 -6.93 -4.56
C LEU A 258 9.81 -6.37 -4.14
N PHE A 259 10.35 -6.80 -2.99
CA PHE A 259 11.65 -6.38 -2.49
C PHE A 259 12.78 -6.86 -3.40
N ASP A 260 12.70 -8.08 -3.91
CA ASP A 260 13.66 -8.66 -4.84
C ASP A 260 13.62 -7.91 -6.18
N LEU A 261 12.43 -7.64 -6.72
CA LEU A 261 12.24 -6.85 -7.96
C LEU A 261 12.86 -5.44 -7.88
N LEU A 262 12.77 -4.82 -6.71
CA LEU A 262 13.24 -3.45 -6.47
C LEU A 262 14.68 -3.38 -5.95
N ASP A 263 15.29 -4.50 -5.57
CA ASP A 263 16.47 -4.54 -4.70
C ASP A 263 16.34 -3.53 -3.53
N ALA A 264 15.20 -3.61 -2.82
CA ALA A 264 14.82 -2.65 -1.80
C ALA A 264 15.82 -2.50 -0.63
N PRO A 265 16.54 -3.56 -0.19
CA PRO A 265 17.62 -3.40 0.80
C PRO A 265 18.73 -2.46 0.34
N THR A 266 19.15 -2.57 -0.92
CA THR A 266 20.22 -1.73 -1.47
C THR A 266 19.69 -0.33 -1.80
N ASN A 267 18.58 -0.27 -2.54
CA ASN A 267 18.08 0.97 -3.15
C ASN A 267 17.29 1.85 -2.17
N ALA A 268 16.60 1.27 -1.18
CA ALA A 268 15.80 2.03 -0.22
C ALA A 268 16.25 1.82 1.24
N GLY A 269 17.22 0.93 1.50
CA GLY A 269 17.67 0.62 2.86
C GLY A 269 16.64 -0.20 3.66
N LEU A 270 15.69 -0.85 3.00
CA LEU A 270 14.58 -1.54 3.65
C LEU A 270 14.83 -3.04 3.76
N THR A 271 14.50 -3.62 4.90
CA THR A 271 14.55 -5.07 5.12
C THR A 271 13.19 -5.61 5.54
N LEU A 272 12.99 -6.93 5.41
CA LEU A 272 11.79 -7.62 5.88
C LEU A 272 12.13 -8.51 7.07
N THR A 273 11.28 -8.51 8.08
CA THR A 273 11.31 -9.48 9.17
C THR A 273 10.78 -10.83 8.71
N GLU A 274 10.91 -11.87 9.55
CA GLU A 274 10.33 -13.20 9.30
C GLU A 274 8.80 -13.17 9.12
N SER A 275 8.12 -12.17 9.68
CA SER A 275 6.67 -11.95 9.52
C SER A 275 6.32 -11.02 8.36
N PHE A 276 7.28 -10.68 7.50
CA PHE A 276 7.14 -9.74 6.39
C PHE A 276 6.77 -8.30 6.82
N ALA A 277 7.10 -7.92 8.06
CA ALA A 277 7.05 -6.52 8.46
C ALA A 277 8.30 -5.80 7.91
N MET A 278 8.16 -4.53 7.52
CA MET A 278 9.26 -3.74 6.98
C MET A 278 10.06 -3.09 8.11
N TRP A 279 11.36 -2.95 7.89
CA TRP A 279 12.28 -2.20 8.74
C TRP A 279 13.13 -1.23 7.92
N PRO A 280 13.23 0.07 8.28
CA PRO A 280 12.57 0.73 9.41
C PRO A 280 11.04 0.66 9.37
N THR A 281 10.39 0.82 10.53
CA THR A 281 8.93 0.64 10.64
C THR A 281 8.12 1.72 9.92
N ALA A 282 8.68 2.93 9.81
CA ALA A 282 8.12 4.02 9.01
C ALA A 282 8.43 3.78 7.53
N ALA A 283 7.70 2.83 6.93
CA ALA A 283 7.90 2.39 5.56
C ALA A 283 6.60 1.96 4.90
N VAL A 284 6.52 2.13 3.58
CA VAL A 284 5.38 1.71 2.76
C VAL A 284 5.91 1.02 1.50
N SER A 285 5.28 -0.08 1.09
CA SER A 285 5.57 -0.72 -0.20
C SER A 285 4.30 -1.25 -0.83
N GLY A 286 4.26 -1.28 -2.16
CA GLY A 286 3.11 -1.74 -2.91
C GLY A 286 3.35 -1.80 -4.41
N PHE A 287 2.31 -2.14 -5.14
CA PHE A 287 2.29 -2.21 -6.61
C PHE A 287 1.56 -1.01 -7.19
N TYR A 288 1.86 -0.62 -8.42
CA TYR A 288 1.12 0.40 -9.18
C TYR A 288 0.31 -0.24 -10.31
N PHE A 289 -0.97 0.11 -10.39
CA PHE A 289 -1.85 -0.24 -11.52
C PHE A 289 -2.32 1.06 -12.17
N GLY A 290 -2.06 1.23 -13.46
CA GLY A 290 -2.40 2.45 -14.20
C GLY A 290 -3.75 2.43 -14.93
N HIS A 291 -4.44 1.28 -14.96
CA HIS A 291 -5.75 1.17 -15.62
C HIS A 291 -6.77 2.13 -14.98
N PRO A 292 -7.56 2.89 -15.75
CA PRO A 292 -8.44 3.91 -15.19
C PRO A 292 -9.61 3.37 -14.40
N GLU A 293 -10.03 2.14 -14.67
CA GLU A 293 -11.06 1.43 -13.89
C GLU A 293 -10.51 0.67 -12.68
N SER A 294 -9.18 0.72 -12.44
CA SER A 294 -8.60 0.08 -11.26
C SER A 294 -9.10 0.76 -9.98
N GLN A 295 -9.47 -0.06 -8.99
CA GLN A 295 -10.08 0.42 -7.75
C GLN A 295 -9.72 -0.50 -6.58
N TYR A 296 -9.70 0.05 -5.37
CA TYR A 296 -9.56 -0.75 -4.17
C TYR A 296 -10.83 -1.53 -3.87
N PHE A 297 -10.66 -2.80 -3.49
CA PHE A 297 -11.73 -3.67 -3.02
C PHE A 297 -11.20 -4.56 -1.89
N GLY A 298 -12.09 -5.20 -1.12
CA GLY A 298 -11.69 -6.23 -0.16
C GLY A 298 -11.89 -7.62 -0.74
N VAL A 299 -10.86 -8.46 -0.77
CA VAL A 299 -10.97 -9.89 -1.17
C VAL A 299 -12.00 -10.63 -0.30
N ALA A 300 -12.08 -10.26 0.99
CA ALA A 300 -12.94 -10.87 1.99
C ALA A 300 -12.63 -12.36 2.21
N ARG A 301 -13.66 -13.20 2.34
CA ARG A 301 -13.51 -14.65 2.58
C ARG A 301 -13.24 -15.41 1.27
N VAL A 302 -12.33 -16.37 1.33
CA VAL A 302 -11.95 -17.26 0.23
C VAL A 302 -12.20 -18.72 0.64
N GLY A 303 -12.66 -19.51 -0.32
CA GLY A 303 -12.95 -20.94 -0.20
C GLY A 303 -11.69 -21.78 -0.37
N ARG A 304 -11.76 -23.03 0.12
CA ARG A 304 -10.63 -23.97 0.11
C ARG A 304 -10.09 -24.25 -1.30
N ASP A 305 -10.95 -24.27 -2.30
CA ASP A 305 -10.59 -24.47 -3.70
C ASP A 305 -9.62 -23.40 -4.23
N GLN A 306 -9.86 -22.12 -3.91
CA GLN A 306 -8.93 -21.05 -4.25
C GLN A 306 -7.64 -21.12 -3.42
N VAL A 307 -7.70 -21.53 -2.16
CA VAL A 307 -6.50 -21.65 -1.31
C VAL A 307 -5.57 -22.74 -1.85
N GLU A 308 -6.12 -23.88 -2.28
CA GLU A 308 -5.37 -24.97 -2.91
C GLU A 308 -4.77 -24.54 -4.26
N ASP A 309 -5.54 -23.83 -5.10
CA ASP A 309 -5.07 -23.23 -6.35
C ASP A 309 -3.96 -22.19 -6.12
N TYR A 310 -4.11 -21.33 -5.10
CA TYR A 310 -3.12 -20.31 -4.74
C TYR A 310 -1.82 -20.93 -4.22
N ALA A 311 -1.91 -22.00 -3.41
CA ALA A 311 -0.74 -22.75 -2.94
C ALA A 311 0.07 -23.32 -4.11
N ALA A 312 -0.61 -23.90 -5.10
CA ALA A 312 0.03 -24.38 -6.33
C ALA A 312 0.72 -23.24 -7.10
N ARG A 313 0.03 -22.11 -7.31
CA ARG A 313 0.60 -20.93 -8.01
C ARG A 313 1.79 -20.31 -7.29
N ARG A 314 1.80 -20.34 -5.96
CA ARG A 314 2.89 -19.87 -5.11
C ARG A 314 4.03 -20.87 -4.94
N GLY A 315 3.83 -22.13 -5.33
CA GLY A 315 4.83 -23.18 -5.17
C GLY A 315 5.10 -23.56 -3.72
N VAL A 316 4.11 -23.41 -2.84
CA VAL A 316 4.21 -23.76 -1.41
C VAL A 316 3.10 -24.74 -1.01
N ASP A 317 3.23 -25.34 0.17
CA ASP A 317 2.20 -26.24 0.69
C ASP A 317 0.95 -25.47 1.16
N LEU A 318 -0.17 -26.20 1.22
CA LEU A 318 -1.47 -25.64 1.62
C LEU A 318 -1.44 -25.01 3.02
N ALA A 319 -0.77 -25.64 4.00
CA ALA A 319 -0.75 -25.14 5.37
C ALA A 319 0.01 -23.81 5.48
N THR A 320 1.03 -23.61 4.65
CA THR A 320 1.73 -22.33 4.53
C THR A 320 0.79 -21.22 4.03
N VAL A 321 -0.01 -21.47 2.98
CA VAL A 321 -1.00 -20.49 2.50
C VAL A 321 -2.11 -20.25 3.52
N GLU A 322 -2.62 -21.28 4.17
CA GLU A 322 -3.63 -21.13 5.23
C GLU A 322 -3.13 -20.24 6.37
N ARG A 323 -1.83 -20.33 6.70
CA ARG A 323 -1.20 -19.45 7.69
C ARG A 323 -1.14 -18.00 7.21
N TRP A 324 -0.73 -17.76 5.96
CA TRP A 324 -0.65 -16.41 5.37
C TRP A 324 -2.03 -15.77 5.23
N LEU A 325 -3.03 -16.54 4.81
CA LEU A 325 -4.38 -16.07 4.52
C LEU A 325 -5.37 -16.29 5.66
N ARG A 326 -4.90 -16.58 6.88
CA ARG A 326 -5.75 -16.86 8.05
C ARG A 326 -6.90 -15.86 8.26
N PRO A 327 -6.73 -14.54 8.05
CA PRO A 327 -7.84 -13.59 8.16
C PRO A 327 -8.93 -13.73 7.07
N ASN A 328 -8.58 -14.35 5.95
CA ASN A 328 -9.39 -14.47 4.73
C ASN A 328 -9.97 -15.87 4.53
N LEU A 329 -9.56 -16.90 5.27
CA LEU A 329 -10.16 -18.23 5.18
C LEU A 329 -11.61 -18.21 5.69
N ASP A 330 -12.54 -18.84 4.97
CA ASP A 330 -13.96 -18.96 5.38
C ASP A 330 -14.13 -19.55 6.79
#